data_AF-A0A847V8B6-F1
#
_entry.id   AF-A0A847V8B6-F1
#
_cell.length_a   1.000
_cell.length_b   1.000
_cell.length_c   1.000
_cell.angle_alpha   90.00
_cell.angle_beta   90.00
_cell.angle_gamma   90.00
#
_symmetry.space_group_name_H-M   'P 1'
#
loop_
_entity.id
_entity.type
_entity.pdbx_description
1 polymer ?
#
loop_
_entity_poly.entity_id
_entity_poly.type
_entity_poly.pdbx_seq_one_letter_code
_entity_poly.pdbx_strand_id
1 'polypeptide(L)'
;MQKRYRETLDDLVARGLFDDEPVPNSLAINSYLVLQGADDGSTDPYDLERFVQAQRPVYQQALSELRAGRKRSHWMWYIFPQLAGLGRSPTSREFSIRTLAEAEAYLRHPVLGPRLVECAEAVLAVEGRPALEIFGSPDDRKLRSCATLFALVSPPGSVFHRLLDRYFQGEPDARTPALLGLDGGRGR
;
A
#
# COMPACT_ATOMS: atom_id res chain seq x y z
N MET A 1 -32.77 -6.75 -2.45
CA MET A 1 -32.16 -5.39 -2.43
C MET A 1 -33.15 -4.24 -2.58
N GLN A 2 -34.26 -4.35 -3.32
CA GLN A 2 -35.20 -3.21 -3.47
C GLN A 2 -36.20 -3.01 -2.30
N LYS A 3 -36.54 -4.06 -1.55
CA LYS A 3 -37.54 -3.97 -0.45
C LYS A 3 -37.03 -3.19 0.77
N ARG A 4 -35.75 -3.37 1.11
CA ARG A 4 -35.09 -2.72 2.26
C ARG A 4 -34.85 -1.22 2.06
N TYR A 5 -34.84 -0.76 0.81
CA TYR A 5 -34.61 0.63 0.40
C TYR A 5 -35.87 1.50 0.56
N ARG A 6 -37.07 0.90 0.43
CA ARG A 6 -38.35 1.61 0.57
C ARG A 6 -38.72 1.82 2.04
N GLU A 7 -38.44 0.82 2.88
CA GLU A 7 -38.70 0.88 4.33
C GLU A 7 -37.86 1.97 5.03
N THR A 8 -36.70 2.33 4.51
CA THR A 8 -35.85 3.40 5.09
C THR A 8 -36.31 4.80 4.67
N LEU A 9 -36.87 4.95 3.48
CA LEU A 9 -37.35 6.23 2.95
C LEU A 9 -38.65 6.68 3.63
N ASP A 10 -39.59 5.75 3.82
CA ASP A 10 -40.85 6.04 4.51
C ASP A 10 -40.62 6.46 5.98
N ASP A 11 -39.62 5.86 6.65
CA ASP A 11 -39.29 6.15 8.06
C ASP A 11 -38.55 7.50 8.24
N LEU A 12 -37.86 7.98 7.21
CA LEU A 12 -37.19 9.30 7.20
C LEU A 12 -38.17 10.45 6.91
N VAL A 13 -39.15 10.23 6.04
CA VAL A 13 -40.26 11.17 5.80
C VAL A 13 -41.14 11.29 7.04
N ALA A 14 -41.44 10.19 7.72
CA ALA A 14 -42.23 10.18 8.96
C ALA A 14 -41.57 10.97 10.12
N ARG A 15 -40.25 11.16 10.09
CA ARG A 15 -39.48 11.93 11.09
C ARG A 15 -39.38 13.43 10.76
N GLY A 16 -40.01 13.90 9.68
CA GLY A 16 -40.09 15.32 9.33
C GLY A 16 -38.76 15.94 8.90
N LEU A 17 -37.83 15.14 8.39
CA LEU A 17 -36.48 15.59 7.99
C LEU A 17 -36.41 16.09 6.54
N PHE A 18 -37.52 16.07 5.80
CA PHE A 18 -37.63 16.61 4.44
C PHE A 18 -38.99 17.28 4.27
N ASP A 19 -38.99 18.58 3.92
CA ASP A 19 -40.18 19.27 3.39
C ASP A 19 -40.45 18.77 1.96
N ASP A 20 -41.73 18.83 1.53
CA ASP A 20 -42.37 18.31 0.29
C ASP A 20 -41.72 18.73 -1.07
N GLU A 21 -40.40 18.57 -1.22
CA GLU A 21 -39.66 18.74 -2.47
C GLU A 21 -39.33 17.35 -3.06
N PRO A 22 -39.32 17.20 -4.40
CA PRO A 22 -39.23 15.91 -5.05
C PRO A 22 -37.92 15.19 -4.66
N VAL A 23 -38.09 13.97 -4.15
CA VAL A 23 -37.02 13.07 -3.67
C VAL A 23 -35.80 13.13 -4.62
N PRO A 24 -34.64 13.63 -4.16
CA PRO A 24 -33.44 13.70 -4.98
C PRO A 24 -33.03 12.30 -5.45
N ASN A 25 -32.61 12.22 -6.71
CA ASN A 25 -32.17 10.98 -7.37
C ASN A 25 -31.16 10.22 -6.49
N SER A 26 -31.10 8.89 -6.57
CA SER A 26 -30.33 7.96 -5.71
C SER A 26 -28.89 8.40 -5.36
N LEU A 27 -28.25 9.18 -6.22
CA LEU A 27 -26.92 9.77 -5.99
C LEU A 27 -26.90 10.77 -4.83
N ALA A 28 -27.91 11.61 -4.70
CA ALA A 28 -27.98 12.63 -3.65
C ALA A 28 -28.31 12.03 -2.27
N ILE A 29 -29.11 10.96 -2.20
CA ILE A 29 -29.34 10.21 -0.96
C ILE A 29 -28.05 9.53 -0.51
N ASN A 30 -27.32 8.89 -1.43
CA ASN A 30 -26.01 8.32 -1.10
C ASN A 30 -25.02 9.39 -0.63
N SER A 31 -25.00 10.56 -1.26
CA SER A 31 -24.17 11.69 -0.79
C SER A 31 -24.60 12.24 0.57
N TYR A 32 -25.89 12.26 0.88
CA TYR A 32 -26.40 12.76 2.17
C TYR A 32 -26.17 11.77 3.32
N LEU A 33 -26.30 10.46 3.06
CA LEU A 33 -25.98 9.39 4.02
C LEU A 33 -24.48 9.35 4.36
N VAL A 34 -23.61 9.64 3.40
CA VAL A 34 -22.17 9.78 3.62
C VAL A 34 -21.83 10.98 4.52
N LEU A 35 -22.66 12.02 4.54
CA LEU A 35 -22.42 13.25 5.30
C LEU A 35 -22.96 13.22 6.74
N GLN A 36 -23.87 12.30 7.09
CA GLN A 36 -24.49 12.23 8.43
C GLN A 36 -24.10 11.00 9.27
N GLY A 37 -22.98 10.34 8.95
CA GLY A 37 -22.18 9.62 9.94
C GLY A 37 -22.87 8.46 10.67
N ALA A 38 -23.59 7.61 9.94
CA ALA A 38 -23.95 6.28 10.41
C ALA A 38 -23.22 5.23 9.56
N ASP A 39 -21.92 5.09 9.79
CA ASP A 39 -21.13 3.93 9.35
C ASP A 39 -20.30 3.47 10.56
N ASP A 40 -20.50 2.23 11.00
CA ASP A 40 -19.61 1.54 11.95
C ASP A 40 -18.46 0.81 11.21
N GLY A 41 -18.26 1.09 9.91
CA GLY A 41 -17.22 0.58 9.01
C GLY A 41 -15.98 1.46 8.88
N SER A 42 -14.80 0.89 9.15
CA SER A 42 -13.52 1.53 8.87
C SER A 42 -13.32 1.69 7.35
N THR A 43 -13.21 2.93 6.88
CA THR A 43 -12.78 3.26 5.50
C THR A 43 -11.35 2.83 5.17
N ASP A 44 -10.62 2.30 6.15
CA ASP A 44 -9.26 1.77 6.03
C ASP A 44 -9.13 0.42 6.75
N PRO A 45 -9.57 -0.69 6.12
CA PRO A 45 -9.55 -2.02 6.75
C PRO A 45 -8.14 -2.56 7.02
N TYR A 46 -7.10 -1.95 6.44
CA TYR A 46 -5.71 -2.37 6.60
C TYR A 46 -4.86 -1.39 7.41
N ASP A 47 -5.45 -0.30 7.91
CA ASP A 47 -4.74 0.77 8.63
C ASP A 47 -3.58 1.37 7.80
N LEU A 48 -3.78 1.53 6.48
CA LEU A 48 -2.82 2.12 5.56
C LEU A 48 -2.44 3.57 5.91
N GLU A 49 -3.32 4.31 6.60
CA GLU A 49 -3.05 5.68 7.05
C GLU A 49 -1.78 5.75 7.90
N ARG A 50 -1.41 4.68 8.63
CA ARG A 50 -0.14 4.61 9.37
C ARG A 50 1.07 4.91 8.48
N PHE A 51 1.07 4.42 7.24
CA PHE A 51 2.15 4.69 6.28
C PHE A 51 2.13 6.14 5.80
N VAL A 52 0.94 6.69 5.52
CA VAL A 52 0.79 8.07 5.06
C VAL A 52 1.35 9.04 6.10
N GLN A 53 0.98 8.84 7.37
CA GLN A 53 1.45 9.63 8.50
C GLN A 53 2.96 9.52 8.69
N ALA A 54 3.52 8.30 8.62
CA ALA A 54 4.96 8.07 8.76
C ALA A 54 5.77 8.67 7.60
N GLN A 55 5.24 8.65 6.37
CA GLN A 55 5.90 9.21 5.19
C GLN A 55 5.86 10.74 5.17
N ARG A 56 4.80 11.38 5.70
CA ARG A 56 4.58 12.84 5.58
C ARG A 56 5.83 13.69 5.88
N PRO A 57 6.56 13.50 6.99
CA PRO A 57 7.72 14.35 7.32
C PRO A 57 8.99 14.04 6.51
N VAL A 58 9.08 12.88 5.84
CA VAL A 58 10.35 12.34 5.32
C VAL A 58 10.31 11.97 3.84
N TYR A 59 9.14 11.96 3.21
CA TYR A 59 8.98 11.50 1.83
C TYR A 59 9.87 12.27 0.84
N GLN A 60 9.89 13.60 0.93
CA GLN A 60 10.71 14.44 0.05
C GLN A 60 12.20 14.20 0.29
N GLN A 61 12.61 14.01 1.55
CA GLN A 61 13.98 13.67 1.90
C GLN A 61 14.37 12.31 1.31
N ALA A 62 13.55 11.26 1.53
CA ALA A 62 13.78 9.93 0.98
C ALA A 62 13.93 9.97 -0.54
N LEU A 63 13.03 10.67 -1.24
CA LEU A 63 13.07 10.81 -2.69
C LEU A 63 14.34 11.53 -3.17
N SER A 64 14.77 12.59 -2.50
CA SER A 64 16.03 13.27 -2.83
C SER A 64 17.27 12.38 -2.61
N GLU A 65 17.30 11.60 -1.52
CA GLU A 65 18.38 10.65 -1.22
C GLU A 65 18.45 9.52 -2.26
N LEU A 66 17.28 9.02 -2.70
CA LEU A 66 17.18 8.01 -3.75
C LEU A 66 17.67 8.53 -5.10
N ARG A 67 17.26 9.75 -5.49
CA ARG A 67 17.75 10.42 -6.72
C ARG A 67 19.26 10.69 -6.67
N ALA A 68 19.80 10.98 -5.49
CA ALA A 68 21.24 11.10 -5.27
C ALA A 68 21.97 9.74 -5.22
N GLY A 69 21.24 8.64 -5.34
CA GLY A 69 21.76 7.28 -5.32
C GLY A 69 22.34 6.85 -3.98
N ARG A 70 22.03 7.52 -2.87
CA ARG A 70 22.54 7.13 -1.55
C ARG A 70 21.57 7.49 -0.46
N LYS A 71 20.97 6.46 0.13
CA LYS A 71 20.20 6.52 1.37
C LYS A 71 21.10 6.97 2.52
N ARG A 72 20.58 7.89 3.34
CA ARG A 72 21.28 8.47 4.50
C ARG A 72 20.42 8.46 5.77
N SER A 73 19.10 8.45 5.62
CA SER A 73 18.17 8.64 6.74
C SER A 73 17.27 7.42 7.01
N HIS A 74 16.53 7.46 8.12
CA HIS A 74 15.78 6.32 8.66
C HIS A 74 14.33 6.25 8.15
N TRP A 75 14.13 5.81 6.90
CA TRP A 75 12.80 5.76 6.27
C TRP A 75 12.43 4.44 5.59
N MET A 76 13.32 3.43 5.63
CA MET A 76 13.18 2.22 4.80
C MET A 76 11.84 1.50 5.00
N TRP A 77 11.40 1.35 6.25
CA TRP A 77 10.24 0.52 6.60
C TRP A 77 8.92 0.98 5.99
N TYR A 78 8.73 2.28 5.83
CA TYR A 78 7.46 2.86 5.37
C TYR A 78 7.54 3.48 3.97
N ILE A 79 8.74 3.60 3.37
CA ILE A 79 8.92 3.92 1.93
C ILE A 79 8.97 2.65 1.07
N PHE A 80 9.70 1.62 1.52
CA PHE A 80 9.76 0.30 0.88
C PHE A 80 9.32 -0.77 1.87
N PRO A 81 8.01 -0.88 2.16
CA PRO A 81 7.52 -1.83 3.14
C PRO A 81 7.67 -3.27 2.64
N GLN A 82 7.83 -4.18 3.60
CA GLN A 82 8.04 -5.60 3.37
C GLN A 82 6.97 -6.42 4.09
N LEU A 83 6.84 -7.69 3.73
CA LEU A 83 5.89 -8.60 4.38
C LEU A 83 6.20 -8.80 5.88
N ALA A 84 5.15 -8.94 6.68
CA ALA A 84 5.21 -9.32 8.08
C ALA A 84 6.00 -10.64 8.26
N GLY A 85 6.75 -10.76 9.35
CA GLY A 85 7.59 -11.94 9.64
C GLY A 85 9.00 -11.91 9.02
N LEU A 86 9.29 -10.98 8.11
CA LEU A 86 10.64 -10.77 7.59
C LEU A 86 11.51 -9.92 8.54
N GLY A 87 10.92 -8.91 9.17
CA GLY A 87 11.59 -7.99 10.09
C GLY A 87 11.32 -8.30 11.56
N ARG A 88 12.28 -7.97 12.44
CA ARG A 88 12.20 -8.27 13.87
C ARG A 88 12.08 -7.04 14.77
N SER A 89 12.49 -5.86 14.31
CA SER A 89 12.40 -4.63 15.12
C SER A 89 10.94 -4.19 15.29
N PRO A 90 10.59 -3.47 16.37
CA PRO A 90 9.26 -2.93 16.58
C PRO A 90 8.75 -2.12 15.37
N THR A 91 9.55 -1.18 14.87
CA THR A 91 9.25 -0.38 13.67
C THR A 91 9.02 -1.24 12.43
N SER A 92 9.78 -2.34 12.26
CA SER A 92 9.59 -3.23 11.12
C SER A 92 8.34 -4.09 11.22
N ARG A 93 7.79 -4.30 12.41
CA ARG A 93 6.51 -4.99 12.61
C ARG A 93 5.34 -4.04 12.38
N GLU A 94 5.43 -2.83 12.93
CA GLU A 94 4.45 -1.76 12.77
C GLU A 94 4.20 -1.43 11.28
N PHE A 95 5.27 -1.23 10.52
CA PHE A 95 5.21 -0.88 9.09
C PHE A 95 5.38 -2.09 8.16
N SER A 96 4.98 -3.28 8.61
CA SER A 96 4.91 -4.44 7.71
C SER A 96 3.56 -4.53 7.00
N ILE A 97 3.59 -5.08 5.79
CA ILE A 97 2.38 -5.50 5.06
C ILE A 97 2.03 -6.91 5.53
N ARG A 98 0.77 -7.17 5.86
CA ARG A 98 0.37 -8.43 6.50
C ARG A 98 -0.06 -9.49 5.50
N THR A 99 -0.60 -9.08 4.34
CA THR A 99 -1.19 -9.98 3.34
C THR A 99 -0.99 -9.45 1.93
N LEU A 100 -1.21 -10.31 0.91
CA LEU A 100 -1.28 -9.87 -0.49
C LEU A 100 -2.40 -8.85 -0.72
N ALA A 101 -3.56 -9.04 -0.09
CA ALA A 101 -4.69 -8.11 -0.22
C ALA A 101 -4.35 -6.71 0.32
N GLU A 102 -3.57 -6.64 1.40
CA GLU A 102 -3.03 -5.37 1.91
C GLU A 102 -2.00 -4.76 0.94
N ALA A 103 -1.14 -5.57 0.31
CA ALA A 103 -0.20 -5.09 -0.71
C ALA A 103 -0.93 -4.51 -1.93
N GLU A 104 -1.99 -5.17 -2.40
CA GLU A 104 -2.86 -4.64 -3.46
C GLU A 104 -3.54 -3.34 -3.04
N ALA A 105 -4.08 -3.28 -1.82
CA ALA A 105 -4.71 -2.08 -1.29
C ALA A 105 -3.69 -0.92 -1.19
N TYR A 106 -2.46 -1.20 -0.77
CA TYR A 106 -1.36 -0.24 -0.73
C TYR A 106 -1.06 0.33 -2.12
N LEU A 107 -1.02 -0.50 -3.17
CA LEU A 107 -0.81 -0.04 -4.55
C LEU A 107 -1.99 0.74 -5.11
N ARG A 108 -3.23 0.37 -4.77
CA ARG A 108 -4.44 1.09 -5.19
C ARG A 108 -4.66 2.39 -4.42
N HIS A 109 -4.00 2.57 -3.28
CA HIS A 109 -4.16 3.75 -2.46
C HIS A 109 -3.67 5.02 -3.19
N PRO A 110 -4.47 6.11 -3.24
CA PRO A 110 -4.20 7.29 -4.09
C PRO A 110 -2.90 8.03 -3.77
N VAL A 111 -2.38 7.89 -2.54
CA VAL A 111 -1.08 8.45 -2.13
C VAL A 111 0.05 7.42 -2.17
N LEU A 112 -0.10 6.28 -1.48
CA LEU A 112 0.98 5.31 -1.26
C LEU A 112 1.45 4.62 -2.54
N GLY A 113 0.53 4.23 -3.42
CA GLY A 113 0.86 3.60 -4.70
C GLY A 113 1.75 4.47 -5.57
N PRO A 114 1.33 5.70 -5.93
CA PRO A 114 2.15 6.64 -6.70
C PRO A 114 3.50 6.92 -6.06
N ARG A 115 3.57 7.07 -4.73
CA ARG A 115 4.83 7.31 -4.01
C ARG A 115 5.80 6.16 -4.10
N LEU A 116 5.32 4.93 -3.91
CA LEU A 116 6.16 3.73 -3.99
C LEU A 116 6.71 3.56 -5.42
N VAL A 117 5.88 3.77 -6.44
CA VAL A 117 6.32 3.75 -7.84
C VAL A 117 7.36 4.83 -8.11
N GLU A 118 7.13 6.08 -7.67
CA GLU A 118 8.09 7.18 -7.86
C GLU A 118 9.44 6.87 -7.18
N CYS A 119 9.43 6.34 -5.96
CA CYS A 119 10.64 5.92 -5.27
C CYS A 119 11.35 4.78 -6.00
N ALA A 120 10.60 3.79 -6.52
CA ALA A 120 11.17 2.68 -7.28
C ALA A 120 11.82 3.14 -8.61
N GLU A 121 11.17 4.04 -9.35
CA GLU A 121 11.74 4.64 -10.56
C GLU A 121 12.98 5.48 -10.24
N ALA A 122 12.98 6.23 -9.14
CA ALA A 122 14.14 7.00 -8.70
C ALA A 122 15.36 6.09 -8.41
N VAL A 123 15.13 4.90 -7.86
CA VAL A 123 16.18 3.90 -7.67
C VAL A 123 16.67 3.38 -9.01
N LEU A 124 15.77 2.98 -9.92
CA LEU A 124 16.13 2.47 -11.26
C LEU A 124 16.95 3.47 -12.09
N ALA A 125 16.73 4.76 -11.90
CA ALA A 125 17.47 5.83 -12.56
C ALA A 125 18.93 5.97 -12.08
N VAL A 126 19.31 5.34 -10.96
CA VAL A 126 20.69 5.38 -10.46
C VAL A 126 21.57 4.44 -11.30
N GLU A 127 22.55 5.00 -12.00
CA GLU A 127 23.48 4.26 -12.84
C GLU A 127 24.73 3.80 -12.09
N GLY A 128 25.27 2.64 -12.51
CA GLY A 128 26.61 2.19 -12.12
C GLY A 128 26.80 1.80 -10.64
N ARG A 129 25.73 1.69 -9.85
CA ARG A 129 25.83 1.40 -8.41
C ARG A 129 24.95 0.22 -8.00
N PRO A 130 25.47 -0.76 -7.25
CA PRO A 130 24.67 -1.87 -6.73
C PRO A 130 23.73 -1.39 -5.61
N ALA A 131 22.65 -2.16 -5.35
CA ALA A 131 21.70 -1.82 -4.28
C ALA A 131 22.38 -1.70 -2.90
N LEU A 132 23.41 -2.52 -2.64
CA LEU A 132 24.20 -2.44 -1.42
C LEU A 132 24.87 -1.07 -1.22
N GLU A 133 25.30 -0.39 -2.28
CA GLU A 133 25.90 0.94 -2.18
C GLU A 133 24.86 2.06 -2.06
N ILE A 134 23.67 1.86 -2.63
CA ILE A 134 22.57 2.83 -2.56
C ILE A 134 21.94 2.80 -1.17
N PHE A 135 21.66 1.60 -0.65
CA PHE A 135 20.87 1.41 0.57
C PHE A 135 21.72 1.04 1.79
N GLY A 136 22.88 0.43 1.60
CA GLY A 136 23.61 -0.22 2.68
C GLY A 136 22.92 -1.50 3.17
N SER A 137 23.64 -2.30 3.95
CA SER A 137 23.06 -3.45 4.66
C SER A 137 22.45 -2.98 5.99
N PRO A 138 21.26 -3.47 6.38
CA PRO A 138 20.47 -4.53 5.73
C PRO A 138 19.39 -4.02 4.75
N ASP A 139 19.38 -2.74 4.40
CA ASP A 139 18.30 -2.13 3.62
C ASP A 139 18.29 -2.58 2.15
N ASP A 140 19.43 -3.00 1.59
CA ASP A 140 19.52 -3.66 0.28
C ASP A 140 18.60 -4.90 0.21
N ARG A 141 18.59 -5.72 1.25
CA ARG A 141 17.72 -6.90 1.33
C ARG A 141 16.25 -6.53 1.51
N LYS A 142 15.98 -5.44 2.24
CA LYS A 142 14.61 -4.93 2.43
C LYS A 142 14.02 -4.43 1.12
N LEU A 143 14.85 -3.81 0.25
CA LEU A 143 14.44 -3.45 -1.10
C LEU A 143 14.04 -4.70 -1.90
N ARG A 144 14.84 -5.77 -1.85
CA ARG A 144 14.51 -7.03 -2.53
C ARG A 144 13.20 -7.62 -2.03
N SER A 145 12.98 -7.66 -0.71
CA SER A 145 11.72 -8.14 -0.12
C SER A 145 10.52 -7.29 -0.54
N CYS A 146 10.67 -5.96 -0.55
CA CYS A 146 9.63 -5.03 -1.00
C CYS A 146 9.30 -5.25 -2.48
N ALA A 147 10.32 -5.24 -3.35
CA ALA A 147 10.13 -5.47 -4.79
C ALA A 147 9.50 -6.84 -5.07
N THR A 148 9.89 -7.89 -4.34
CA THR A 148 9.28 -9.21 -4.44
C THR A 148 7.79 -9.18 -4.08
N LEU A 149 7.45 -8.59 -2.93
CA LEU A 149 6.05 -8.49 -2.48
C LEU A 149 5.17 -7.77 -3.50
N PHE A 150 5.62 -6.62 -3.99
CA PHE A 150 4.82 -5.82 -4.91
C PHE A 150 4.84 -6.35 -6.34
N ALA A 151 5.86 -7.11 -6.75
CA ALA A 151 5.84 -7.86 -8.01
C ALA A 151 4.73 -8.93 -8.01
N LEU A 152 4.49 -9.62 -6.89
CA LEU A 152 3.43 -10.65 -6.78
C LEU A 152 2.01 -10.10 -7.01
N VAL A 153 1.79 -8.81 -6.76
CA VAL A 153 0.48 -8.14 -6.93
C VAL A 153 0.45 -7.16 -8.10
N SER A 154 1.47 -7.18 -8.97
CA SER A 154 1.59 -6.31 -10.13
C SER A 154 1.64 -7.11 -11.43
N PRO A 155 1.22 -6.53 -12.57
CA PRO A 155 1.46 -7.14 -13.88
C PRO A 155 2.96 -7.37 -14.15
N PRO A 156 3.32 -8.39 -14.94
CA PRO A 156 4.70 -8.61 -15.39
C PRO A 156 5.31 -7.36 -16.04
N GLY A 157 6.60 -7.12 -15.78
CA GLY A 157 7.31 -5.95 -16.30
C GLY A 157 7.08 -4.65 -15.52
N SER A 158 6.34 -4.69 -14.40
CA SER A 158 6.21 -3.55 -13.50
C SER A 158 7.56 -3.03 -13.00
N VAL A 159 7.57 -1.83 -12.41
CA VAL A 159 8.77 -1.23 -11.79
C VAL A 159 9.43 -2.16 -10.76
N PHE A 160 8.65 -2.99 -10.08
CA PHE A 160 9.13 -3.95 -9.10
C PHE A 160 9.86 -5.13 -9.73
N HIS A 161 9.37 -5.65 -10.87
CA HIS A 161 10.09 -6.66 -11.65
C HIS A 161 11.42 -6.08 -12.16
N ARG A 162 11.40 -4.85 -12.71
CA ARG A 162 12.62 -4.17 -13.17
C ARG A 162 13.64 -3.95 -12.04
N LEU A 163 13.19 -3.67 -10.81
CA LEU A 163 14.09 -3.57 -9.65
C LEU A 163 14.77 -4.90 -9.35
N LEU A 164 14.02 -6.01 -9.38
CA LEU A 164 14.57 -7.36 -9.20
C LEU A 164 15.59 -7.68 -10.29
N ASP A 165 15.27 -7.42 -11.55
CA ASP A 165 16.17 -7.65 -12.69
C ASP A 165 17.47 -6.84 -12.55
N ARG A 166 17.34 -5.53 -12.28
CA ARG A 166 18.48 -4.61 -12.24
C ARG A 166 19.41 -4.86 -11.05
N TYR A 167 18.86 -5.12 -9.87
CA TYR A 167 19.65 -5.13 -8.63
C TYR A 167 19.85 -6.52 -8.02
N PHE A 168 19.05 -7.50 -8.42
CA PHE A 168 19.01 -8.82 -7.81
C PHE A 168 19.01 -9.96 -8.84
N GLN A 169 19.44 -9.70 -10.08
CA GLN A 169 19.53 -10.71 -11.16
C GLN A 169 18.20 -11.39 -11.48
N GLY A 170 17.08 -10.71 -11.24
CA GLY A 170 15.73 -11.26 -11.39
C GLY A 170 15.31 -12.16 -10.22
N GLU A 171 16.17 -12.38 -9.23
CA GLU A 171 15.92 -13.32 -8.14
C GLU A 171 15.06 -12.69 -7.03
N PRO A 172 13.86 -13.23 -6.74
CA PRO A 172 13.01 -12.74 -5.65
C PRO A 172 13.60 -13.08 -4.29
N ASP A 173 13.21 -12.35 -3.24
CA ASP A 173 13.47 -12.76 -1.85
C ASP A 173 12.64 -14.01 -1.52
N ALA A 174 13.29 -15.17 -1.47
CA ALA A 174 12.63 -16.47 -1.29
C ALA A 174 11.75 -16.56 -0.04
N ARG A 175 12.02 -15.77 1.01
CA ARG A 175 11.21 -15.77 2.22
C ARG A 175 9.85 -15.09 2.05
N THR A 176 9.73 -14.13 1.13
CA THR A 176 8.48 -13.40 0.88
C THR A 176 7.36 -14.33 0.39
N PRO A 177 7.53 -15.09 -0.72
CA PRO A 177 6.50 -16.03 -1.17
C PRO A 177 6.30 -17.19 -0.19
N ALA A 178 7.35 -17.66 0.49
CA ALA A 178 7.24 -18.73 1.47
C ALA A 178 6.35 -18.37 2.67
N LEU A 179 6.46 -17.14 3.17
CA LEU A 179 5.58 -16.64 4.23
C LEU A 179 4.13 -16.45 3.78
N LEU A 180 3.88 -16.38 2.47
CA LEU A 180 2.54 -16.34 1.87
C LEU A 180 2.03 -17.74 1.47
N GLY A 181 2.85 -18.80 1.64
CA GLY A 181 2.52 -20.16 1.19
C GLY A 181 2.50 -20.32 -0.34
N LEU A 182 3.24 -19.48 -1.06
CA LEU A 182 3.33 -19.49 -2.53
C LEU A 182 4.58 -20.20 -3.05
N ASP A 183 5.43 -20.70 -2.15
CA ASP A 183 6.49 -21.64 -2.48
C ASP A 183 5.87 -22.98 -2.87
N GLY A 184 5.64 -23.13 -4.18
CA GLY A 184 5.05 -24.31 -4.80
C GLY A 184 5.52 -25.62 -4.16
N GLY A 185 4.54 -26.45 -3.79
CA GLY A 185 4.72 -27.68 -3.06
C GLY A 185 5.93 -28.50 -3.52
N ARG A 186 6.86 -28.72 -2.60
CA ARG A 186 7.54 -30.00 -2.48
C ARG A 186 6.87 -30.80 -1.36
N GLY A 187 5.85 -31.56 -1.74
CA GLY A 187 5.36 -32.75 -1.05
C GLY A 187 4.48 -32.54 0.18
N ARG A 188 3.18 -32.80 0.03
CA ARG A 188 2.47 -33.86 0.75
C ARG A 188 1.41 -34.46 -0.16
#